data_AF-A0A9N9IEJ4-F1
#
_entry.id   AF-A0A9N9IEJ4-F1
#
_cell.length_a   1.000
_cell.length_b   1.000
_cell.length_c   1.000
_cell.angle_alpha   90.00
_cell.angle_beta   90.00
_cell.angle_gamma   90.00
#
_symmetry.space_group_name_H-M   'P 1'
#
loop_
_entity.id
_entity.type
_entity.pdbx_description
1 polymer ?
#
loop_
_entity_poly.entity_id
_entity_poly.type
_entity_poly.pdbx_seq_one_letter_code
_entity_poly.pdbx_strand_id
1 'polypeptide(L)'
;MKFGKYIQERMHLLPEDWKNNCIDYVGLKADIKANITPNNLKLELSQIAWKPQNEDQVDFIQLVFGRMGSLQVKSKEFLMKLDSEVQKVSDFFVAQTSSLVTLYKKNESNYANEHDLANLLQSIVKLEKFVFLNYTGL
;
A
#
# COMPACT_ATOMS: atom_id res chain seq x y z
N MET A 1 -11.10 -3.46 13.47
CA MET A 1 -9.68 -3.84 13.65
C MET A 1 -8.78 -2.63 13.40
N LYS A 2 -7.78 -2.35 14.25
CA LYS A 2 -6.83 -1.23 14.06
C LYS A 2 -5.65 -1.67 13.17
N PHE A 3 -5.94 -2.09 11.92
CA PHE A 3 -4.95 -2.64 10.98
C PHE A 3 -3.74 -1.70 10.75
N GLY A 4 -3.98 -0.38 10.64
CA GLY A 4 -2.87 0.57 10.50
C GLY A 4 -1.92 0.57 11.69
N LYS A 5 -2.42 0.36 12.91
CA LYS A 5 -1.58 0.24 14.11
C LYS A 5 -0.78 -1.06 14.09
N TYR A 6 -1.42 -2.16 13.69
CA TYR A 6 -0.75 -3.46 13.55
C TYR A 6 0.41 -3.41 12.55
N ILE A 7 0.20 -2.81 11.37
CA ILE A 7 1.25 -2.71 10.34
C ILE A 7 2.42 -1.88 10.86
N GLN A 8 2.15 -0.73 11.49
CA GLN A 8 3.19 0.11 12.09
C GLN A 8 3.98 -0.61 13.18
N GLU A 9 3.30 -1.26 14.13
CA GLU A 9 3.94 -2.02 15.21
C GLU A 9 4.85 -3.12 14.66
N ARG A 10 4.44 -3.82 13.60
CA ARG A 10 5.25 -4.85 12.95
C ARG A 10 6.39 -4.28 12.12
N MET A 11 6.19 -3.15 11.44
CA MET A 11 7.23 -2.46 10.68
C MET A 11 8.37 -1.96 11.58
N HIS A 12 8.07 -1.53 12.81
CA HIS A 12 9.09 -1.11 13.77
C HIS A 12 10.04 -2.25 14.20
N LEU A 13 9.63 -3.52 14.05
CA LEU A 13 10.45 -4.70 14.35
C LEU A 13 11.41 -5.05 13.20
N LEU A 14 11.24 -4.45 12.03
CA LEU A 14 12.13 -4.64 10.90
C LEU A 14 13.35 -3.71 11.01
N PRO A 15 14.47 -4.06 10.37
CA PRO A 15 15.61 -3.15 10.21
C PRO A 15 15.24 -1.87 9.47
N GLU A 16 15.98 -0.79 9.73
CA GLU A 16 15.71 0.53 9.15
C GLU A 16 15.75 0.54 7.62
N ASP A 17 16.67 -0.22 7.02
CA ASP A 17 16.79 -0.39 5.57
C ASP A 17 15.58 -1.10 4.94
N TRP A 18 14.82 -1.87 5.72
CA TRP A 18 13.63 -2.59 5.25
C TRP A 18 12.36 -1.77 5.43
N LYS A 19 12.31 -0.87 6.43
CA LYS A 19 11.14 -0.02 6.70
C LYS A 19 10.79 0.87 5.51
N ASN A 20 11.79 1.44 4.84
CA ASN A 20 11.59 2.29 3.66
C ASN A 20 10.99 1.54 2.46
N ASN A 21 11.13 0.22 2.44
CA ASN A 21 10.60 -0.64 1.40
C ASN A 21 9.23 -1.24 1.78
N CYS A 22 8.72 -0.97 2.98
CA CYS A 22 7.37 -1.36 3.37
C CYS A 22 6.32 -0.47 2.69
N ILE A 23 5.12 -1.01 2.54
CA ILE A 23 3.97 -0.29 2.01
C ILE A 23 3.58 0.90 2.90
N ASP A 24 3.36 2.06 2.29
CA ASP A 24 2.81 3.23 2.97
C ASP A 24 1.29 3.13 3.14
N TYR A 25 0.87 2.21 4.03
CA TYR A 25 -0.53 2.01 4.35
C TYR A 25 -1.22 3.28 4.88
N VAL A 26 -0.49 4.11 5.64
CA VAL A 26 -1.05 5.32 6.25
C VAL A 26 -1.29 6.39 5.20
N GLY A 27 -0.32 6.62 4.30
CA GLY A 27 -0.46 7.54 3.18
C GLY A 27 -1.55 7.12 2.21
N LEU A 28 -1.60 5.85 1.82
CA LEU A 28 -2.67 5.32 0.97
C LEU A 28 -4.06 5.52 1.59
N LYS A 29 -4.19 5.25 2.90
CA LYS A 29 -5.45 5.47 3.62
C LYS A 29 -5.82 6.95 3.74
N ALA A 30 -4.84 7.82 3.94
CA ALA A 30 -5.06 9.26 3.98
C ALA A 30 -5.52 9.79 2.62
N ASP A 31 -4.95 9.28 1.52
CA ASP A 31 -5.33 9.63 0.15
C ASP A 31 -6.79 9.25 -0.15
N ILE A 32 -7.22 8.03 0.23
CA ILE A 32 -8.62 7.61 0.08
C ILE A 32 -9.57 8.57 0.82
N LYS A 33 -9.20 9.01 2.03
CA LYS A 33 -10.03 9.93 2.82
C LYS A 33 -10.09 11.34 2.23
N ALA A 34 -8.98 11.83 1.72
CA ALA A 34 -8.87 13.19 1.20
C ALA A 34 -9.43 13.32 -0.23
N ASN A 35 -9.23 12.32 -1.08
CA ASN A 35 -9.43 12.44 -2.53
C ASN A 35 -10.58 11.57 -3.06
N ILE A 36 -10.84 10.42 -2.46
CA ILE A 36 -11.87 9.47 -2.95
C ILE A 36 -13.19 9.66 -2.18
N THR A 37 -13.13 9.70 -0.84
CA THR A 37 -14.30 9.79 0.04
C THR A 37 -15.18 11.02 -0.22
N PRO A 38 -14.64 12.22 -0.50
CA PRO A 38 -15.49 13.40 -0.77
C PRO A 38 -16.25 13.31 -2.10
N ASN A 39 -15.72 12.55 -3.05
CA ASN A 39 -16.32 12.35 -4.38
C ASN A 39 -17.32 11.19 -4.40
N ASN A 40 -17.55 10.52 -3.27
CA ASN A 40 -18.54 9.46 -3.16
C ASN A 40 -19.97 10.04 -3.21
N LEU A 41 -20.93 9.21 -3.59
CA LEU A 41 -22.35 9.56 -3.72
C LEU A 41 -23.08 9.68 -2.36
N LYS A 42 -22.35 10.00 -1.29
CA LYS A 42 -22.98 10.40 -0.03
C LYS A 42 -23.44 11.85 -0.20
N LEU A 43 -24.65 11.99 -0.72
CA LEU A 43 -25.28 13.28 -0.97
C LEU A 43 -26.08 13.67 0.26
N GLU A 44 -25.72 14.80 0.87
CA GLU A 44 -26.55 15.44 1.88
C GLU A 44 -27.77 16.03 1.17
N LEU A 45 -28.99 15.79 1.68
CA LEU A 45 -30.23 16.30 1.08
C LEU A 45 -30.26 17.84 0.94
N SER A 46 -29.44 18.53 1.73
CA SER A 46 -29.22 19.99 1.66
C SER A 46 -28.41 20.45 0.45
N GLN A 47 -27.75 19.55 -0.28
CA GLN A 47 -26.90 19.84 -1.44
C GLN A 47 -27.62 19.68 -2.79
N ILE A 48 -28.90 19.31 -2.80
CA ILE A 48 -29.62 18.94 -4.03
C ILE A 48 -30.77 19.93 -4.28
N ALA A 49 -30.64 20.74 -5.34
CA ALA A 49 -31.77 21.42 -5.95
C ALA A 49 -32.26 20.57 -7.13
N TRP A 50 -33.43 19.94 -7.00
CA TRP A 50 -34.03 19.08 -8.05
C TRP A 50 -34.42 19.85 -9.33
N LYS A 51 -34.53 21.19 -9.22
CA LYS A 51 -34.70 22.13 -10.33
C LYS A 51 -34.00 23.43 -9.94
N PRO A 52 -32.79 23.70 -10.45
CA PRO A 52 -32.12 24.96 -10.16
C PRO A 52 -32.98 26.14 -10.66
N GLN A 53 -33.27 27.08 -9.77
CA GLN A 53 -34.03 28.29 -10.10
C GLN A 53 -33.12 29.46 -10.54
N ASN A 54 -31.80 29.33 -10.30
CA ASN A 54 -30.75 30.30 -10.66
C ASN A 54 -29.55 29.56 -11.26
N GLU A 55 -28.73 30.25 -12.08
CA GLU A 55 -27.51 29.68 -12.69
C GLU A 55 -26.46 29.22 -11.66
N ASP A 56 -26.47 29.77 -10.45
CA ASP A 56 -25.55 29.38 -9.36
C ASP A 56 -25.94 28.05 -8.67
N GLN A 57 -27.10 27.48 -8.98
CA GLN A 57 -27.56 26.23 -8.38
C GLN A 57 -27.12 25.04 -9.23
N VAL A 58 -26.30 24.17 -8.64
CA VAL A 58 -25.85 22.94 -9.31
C VAL A 58 -27.01 21.95 -9.34
N ASP A 59 -27.46 21.59 -10.55
CA ASP A 59 -28.43 20.52 -10.75
C ASP A 59 -27.88 19.19 -10.20
N PHE A 60 -28.75 18.35 -9.65
CA PHE A 60 -28.44 17.00 -9.22
C PHE A 60 -27.64 16.23 -10.27
N ILE A 61 -28.06 16.31 -11.53
CA ILE A 61 -27.41 15.61 -12.64
C ILE A 61 -25.96 16.11 -12.81
N GLN A 62 -25.75 17.43 -12.84
CA GLN A 62 -24.41 18.02 -12.93
C GLN A 62 -23.53 17.65 -11.74
N LEU A 63 -24.10 17.61 -10.54
CA LEU A 63 -23.37 17.24 -9.32
C LEU A 63 -22.95 15.75 -9.35
N VAL A 64 -23.83 14.86 -9.79
CA VAL A 64 -23.53 13.43 -9.95
C VAL A 64 -22.45 13.22 -11.01
N PHE A 65 -22.59 13.83 -12.20
CA PHE A 65 -21.59 13.71 -13.26
C PHE A 65 -20.24 14.31 -12.85
N GLY A 66 -20.23 15.47 -12.19
CA GLY A 66 -19.00 16.11 -11.72
C GLY A 66 -18.25 15.26 -10.68
N ARG A 67 -18.99 14.69 -9.71
CA ARG A 67 -18.40 13.77 -8.72
C ARG A 67 -17.91 12.48 -9.35
N MET A 68 -18.67 11.89 -10.28
CA MET A 68 -18.29 10.66 -10.96
C MET A 68 -17.05 10.84 -11.84
N GLY A 69 -16.98 11.95 -12.59
CA GLY A 69 -15.79 12.32 -13.36
C GLY A 69 -14.57 12.54 -12.47
N SER A 70 -14.74 13.27 -11.36
CA SER A 70 -13.68 13.49 -10.38
C SER A 70 -13.22 12.17 -9.73
N LEU A 71 -14.16 11.30 -9.37
CA LEU A 71 -13.88 10.00 -8.79
C LEU A 71 -13.11 9.10 -9.76
N GLN A 72 -13.43 9.13 -11.06
CA GLN A 72 -12.71 8.36 -12.07
C GLN A 72 -11.24 8.81 -12.17
N VAL A 73 -11.00 10.12 -12.21
CA VAL A 73 -9.64 10.69 -12.24
C VAL A 73 -8.88 10.34 -10.95
N LYS A 74 -9.48 10.56 -9.78
CA LYS A 74 -8.84 10.29 -8.49
C LYS A 74 -8.61 8.81 -8.22
N SER A 75 -9.49 7.93 -8.69
CA SER A 75 -9.29 6.47 -8.60
C SER A 75 -8.11 6.02 -9.45
N LYS A 76 -7.94 6.59 -10.66
CA LYS A 76 -6.76 6.33 -11.48
C LYS A 76 -5.47 6.80 -10.79
N GLU A 77 -5.45 8.02 -10.26
CA GLU A 77 -4.30 8.54 -9.50
C GLU A 77 -3.95 7.64 -8.30
N PHE A 78 -4.96 7.17 -7.57
CA PHE A 78 -4.76 6.26 -6.44
C PHE A 78 -4.20 4.90 -6.87
N LEU A 79 -4.74 4.30 -7.94
CA LEU A 79 -4.23 3.03 -8.47
C LEU A 79 -2.77 3.16 -8.92
N MET A 80 -2.39 4.28 -9.55
CA MET A 80 -0.98 4.52 -9.91
C MET A 80 -0.06 4.60 -8.68
N LYS A 81 -0.54 5.20 -7.57
CA LYS A 81 0.21 5.21 -6.30
C LYS A 81 0.32 3.80 -5.70
N LEU A 82 -0.76 3.04 -5.73
CA LEU A 82 -0.78 1.66 -5.25
C LEU A 82 0.17 0.77 -6.06
N ASP A 83 0.13 0.87 -7.40
CA ASP A 83 1.04 0.14 -8.29
C ASP A 83 2.51 0.47 -7.99
N SER A 84 2.83 1.75 -7.75
CA SER A 84 4.19 2.16 -7.36
C SER A 84 4.63 1.53 -6.03
N GLU A 85 3.74 1.43 -5.05
CA GLU A 85 4.04 0.80 -3.77
C GLU A 85 4.21 -0.72 -3.91
N VAL A 86 3.37 -1.38 -4.72
CA VAL A 86 3.50 -2.80 -5.04
C VAL A 86 4.82 -3.09 -5.74
N GLN A 87 5.19 -2.27 -6.73
CA GLN A 87 6.44 -2.41 -7.46
C GLN A 87 7.65 -2.28 -6.52
N LYS A 88 7.66 -1.28 -5.64
CA LYS A 88 8.70 -1.10 -4.62
C LYS A 88 8.89 -2.34 -3.74
N VAL A 89 7.79 -2.88 -3.22
CA VAL A 89 7.82 -4.10 -2.38
C VAL A 89 8.34 -5.30 -3.18
N SER A 90 7.89 -5.43 -4.43
CA SER A 90 8.31 -6.51 -5.34
C SER A 90 9.81 -6.44 -5.66
N ASP A 91 10.31 -5.27 -6.02
CA ASP A 91 11.73 -5.06 -6.35
C ASP A 91 12.63 -5.40 -5.16
N PHE A 92 12.22 -4.97 -3.95
CA PHE A 92 12.92 -5.31 -2.73
C PHE A 92 12.92 -6.83 -2.46
N PHE A 93 11.77 -7.48 -2.60
CA PHE A 93 11.66 -8.93 -2.41
C PHE A 93 12.54 -9.71 -3.40
N VAL A 94 12.54 -9.33 -4.68
CA VAL A 94 13.38 -9.97 -5.71
C VAL A 94 14.87 -9.77 -5.41
N ALA A 95 15.27 -8.56 -5.01
CA ALA A 95 16.65 -8.26 -4.64
C ALA A 95 17.11 -9.09 -3.42
N GLN A 96 16.30 -9.16 -2.36
CA GLN A 96 16.62 -9.95 -1.16
C GLN A 96 16.66 -11.45 -1.46
N THR A 97 15.70 -11.96 -2.22
CA THR A 97 15.68 -13.37 -2.64
C THR A 97 16.92 -13.72 -3.44
N SER A 98 17.30 -12.86 -4.40
CA SER A 98 18.50 -13.07 -5.21
C SER A 98 19.76 -13.08 -4.36
N SER A 99 19.87 -12.16 -3.40
CA SER A 99 20.97 -12.10 -2.44
C SER A 99 21.07 -13.40 -1.61
N LEU A 100 19.95 -13.91 -1.11
CA LEU A 100 19.90 -15.15 -0.33
C LEU A 100 20.28 -16.37 -1.17
N VAL A 101 19.82 -16.46 -2.42
CA VAL A 101 20.20 -17.54 -3.34
C VAL A 101 21.69 -17.50 -3.66
N THR A 102 22.26 -16.32 -3.91
CA THR A 102 23.70 -16.17 -4.13
C THR A 102 24.50 -16.56 -2.88
N LEU A 103 24.04 -16.17 -1.69
CA LEU A 103 24.67 -16.53 -0.42
C LEU A 103 24.63 -18.05 -0.19
N TYR A 104 23.50 -18.70 -0.49
CA TYR A 104 23.38 -20.16 -0.45
C TYR A 104 24.37 -20.84 -1.39
N LYS A 105 24.37 -20.46 -2.68
CA LYS A 105 25.27 -21.07 -3.69
C LYS A 105 26.74 -20.87 -3.37
N LYS A 106 27.12 -19.69 -2.84
CA LYS A 106 28.52 -19.40 -2.48
C LYS A 106 29.03 -20.27 -1.33
N ASN A 107 28.13 -20.71 -0.46
CA ASN A 107 28.46 -21.48 0.73
C ASN A 107 28.03 -22.95 0.64
N GLU A 108 27.55 -23.40 -0.53
CA GLU A 108 27.01 -24.76 -0.76
C GLU A 108 28.00 -25.88 -0.38
N SER A 109 29.31 -25.61 -0.50
CA SER A 109 30.41 -26.49 -0.07
C SER A 109 31.04 -26.16 1.29
N ASN A 110 30.58 -25.09 1.96
CA ASN A 110 31.14 -24.53 3.20
C ASN A 110 30.14 -24.40 4.37
N TYR A 111 28.91 -24.90 4.25
CA TYR A 111 27.98 -25.07 5.38
C TYR A 111 28.43 -26.17 6.35
N ALA A 112 29.71 -26.15 6.74
CA ALA A 112 30.31 -27.10 7.68
C ALA A 112 29.84 -26.85 9.13
N ASN A 113 29.27 -25.67 9.42
CA ASN A 113 28.89 -25.25 10.77
C ASN A 113 27.39 -24.92 10.84
N GLU A 114 26.69 -25.48 11.83
CA GLU A 114 25.25 -25.27 12.09
C GLU A 114 24.88 -23.78 12.21
N HIS A 115 25.84 -22.95 12.63
CA HIS A 115 25.62 -21.52 12.85
C HIS A 115 25.35 -20.74 11.55
N ASP A 116 26.00 -21.11 10.44
CA ASP A 116 25.83 -20.44 9.15
C ASP A 116 24.49 -20.79 8.50
N LEU A 117 24.03 -22.03 8.70
CA LEU A 117 22.71 -22.47 8.27
C LEU A 117 21.61 -21.79 9.08
N ALA A 118 21.80 -21.63 10.39
CA ALA A 118 20.88 -20.89 11.26
C ALA A 118 20.74 -19.42 10.83
N ASN A 119 21.84 -18.76 10.45
CA ASN A 119 21.83 -17.38 9.97
C ASN A 119 21.08 -17.23 8.63
N LEU A 120 21.25 -18.20 7.71
CA LEU A 120 20.49 -18.23 6.46
C LEU A 120 18.99 -18.40 6.74
N LEU A 121 18.62 -19.35 7.61
CA LEU A 121 17.23 -19.59 7.97
C LEU A 121 16.58 -18.37 8.62
N GLN A 122 17.28 -17.68 9.53
CA GLN A 122 16.80 -16.43 10.12
C GLN A 122 16.55 -15.36 9.05
N SER A 123 17.41 -15.27 8.03
CA SER A 123 17.27 -14.31 6.95
C SER A 123 16.07 -14.63 6.05
N ILE A 124 15.80 -15.92 5.79
CA ILE A 124 14.59 -16.38 5.08
C ILE A 124 13.33 -16.03 5.87
N VAL A 125 13.28 -16.39 7.16
CA VAL A 125 12.13 -16.10 8.03
C VAL A 125 11.87 -14.60 8.14
N LYS A 126 12.93 -13.78 8.13
CA LYS A 126 12.82 -12.33 8.11
C LYS A 126 12.22 -11.81 6.80
N LEU A 127 12.64 -12.34 5.66
CA LEU A 127 12.07 -12.02 4.35
C LEU A 127 10.58 -12.42 4.29
N GLU A 128 10.23 -13.59 4.81
CA GLU A 128 8.85 -14.06 4.89
C GLU A 128 7.98 -13.10 5.74
N LYS A 129 8.47 -12.67 6.90
CA LYS A 129 7.77 -11.68 7.74
C LYS A 129 7.54 -10.35 7.01
N PHE A 130 8.52 -9.91 6.22
CA PHE A 130 8.38 -8.72 5.38
C PHE A 130 7.29 -8.92 4.32
N VAL A 131 7.30 -10.03 3.58
CA VAL A 131 6.28 -10.32 2.56
C VAL A 131 4.89 -10.40 3.19
N PHE A 132 4.74 -11.12 4.30
CA PHE A 132 3.46 -11.26 4.99
C PHE A 132 2.91 -9.90 5.46
N LEU A 133 3.78 -9.03 6.00
CA LEU A 133 3.40 -7.70 6.44
C LEU A 133 2.86 -6.85 5.28
N ASN A 134 3.58 -6.83 4.15
CA ASN A 134 3.19 -6.04 3.00
C ASN A 134 1.94 -6.59 2.31
N TYR A 135 1.82 -7.91 2.18
CA TYR A 135 0.63 -8.56 1.65
C TYR A 135 -0.61 -8.29 2.49
N THR A 136 -0.46 -8.21 3.82
CA THR A 136 -1.56 -7.84 4.73
C THR A 136 -1.96 -6.36 4.61
N GLY A 137 -1.02 -5.50 4.18
CA GLY A 137 -1.25 -4.07 4.03
C GLY A 137 -1.91 -3.67 2.71
N LEU A 138 -1.68 -4.45 1.66
CA LEU A 138 -2.39 -4.35 0.38
C LEU A 138 -3.86 -4.79 0.54
#